data_AF-A0A654ZRT5-F1
#
_entry.id   AF-A0A654ZRT5-F1
#
_cell.length_a   1.000
_cell.length_b   1.000
_cell.length_c   1.000
_cell.angle_alpha   90.00
_cell.angle_beta   90.00
_cell.angle_gamma   90.00
#
_symmetry.space_group_name_H-M   'P 1'
#
loop_
_entity.id
_entity.type
_entity.pdbx_description
1 polymer ?
#
loop_
_entity_poly.entity_id
_entity_poly.type
_entity_poly.pdbx_seq_one_letter_code
_entity_poly.pdbx_strand_id
1 'polypeptide(L)'
;MILAAKSATLFRAAIQVMRAPAARNRAYAGLSHHNIDHLTRAWVRPALSNPAIAEDLRQLSLSLRTEVTTAVAARLPEFDKPALIAWSADDVFFALENGQRLAATIPRARFEVIEGARTFSMVDSPDRLADQLSTVAVRT
;
A
#
# COMPACT_ATOMS: atom_id res chain seq x y z
N MET A 1 -10.37 -12.30 -3.74
CA MET A 1 -10.48 -11.29 -4.82
C MET A 1 -9.73 -11.69 -6.09
N ILE A 2 -8.44 -12.05 -6.03
CA ILE A 2 -7.64 -12.42 -7.24
C ILE A 2 -8.27 -13.60 -8.02
N LEU A 3 -8.72 -14.66 -7.34
CA LEU A 3 -9.43 -15.78 -7.98
C LEU A 3 -10.73 -15.35 -8.66
N ALA A 4 -11.50 -14.48 -8.01
CA ALA A 4 -12.76 -13.95 -8.55
C ALA A 4 -12.51 -13.05 -9.78
N ALA A 5 -11.33 -12.43 -9.90
CA ALA A 5 -10.99 -11.55 -11.02
C ALA A 5 -10.97 -12.26 -12.37
N LYS A 6 -10.87 -13.60 -12.40
CA LYS A 6 -10.98 -14.41 -13.63
C LYS A 6 -12.39 -14.36 -14.27
N SER A 7 -13.41 -13.91 -13.54
CA SER A 7 -14.78 -13.73 -14.05
C SER A 7 -15.29 -12.35 -13.68
N ALA A 8 -15.66 -11.54 -14.68
CA ALA A 8 -16.19 -10.20 -14.46
C ALA A 8 -17.45 -10.21 -13.57
N THR A 9 -18.35 -11.18 -13.77
CA THR A 9 -19.57 -11.32 -12.98
C THR A 9 -19.26 -11.69 -11.53
N LEU A 10 -18.40 -12.70 -11.29
CA LEU A 10 -18.03 -13.09 -9.93
C LEU A 10 -17.27 -11.98 -9.20
N PHE A 11 -16.41 -11.26 -9.90
CA PHE A 11 -15.69 -10.11 -9.33
C PHE A 11 -16.66 -8.99 -8.91
N ARG A 12 -17.60 -8.63 -9.78
CA ARG A 12 -18.63 -7.61 -9.48
C ARG A 12 -19.55 -8.02 -8.34
N ALA A 13 -19.88 -9.31 -8.22
CA ALA A 13 -20.65 -9.81 -7.08
C ALA A 13 -19.82 -9.75 -5.78
N ALA A 14 -18.57 -10.24 -5.83
CA ALA A 14 -17.68 -10.29 -4.67
C ALA A 14 -17.40 -8.90 -4.09
N ILE A 15 -17.21 -7.88 -4.94
CA ILE A 15 -16.92 -6.53 -4.44
C ILE A 15 -18.11 -5.91 -3.69
N GLN A 16 -19.36 -6.31 -3.97
CA GLN A 16 -20.53 -5.76 -3.26
C GLN A 16 -20.53 -6.08 -1.76
N VAL A 17 -19.80 -7.12 -1.33
CA VAL A 17 -19.60 -7.43 0.09
C VAL A 17 -18.99 -6.26 0.86
N MET A 18 -18.19 -5.42 0.19
CA MET A 18 -17.56 -4.24 0.80
C MET A 18 -18.54 -3.13 1.22
N ARG A 19 -19.83 -3.24 0.86
CA ARG A 19 -20.90 -2.39 1.41
C ARG A 19 -21.07 -2.61 2.91
N ALA A 20 -20.91 -3.85 3.38
CA ALA A 20 -21.07 -4.20 4.79
C ALA A 20 -19.89 -3.66 5.63
N PRO A 21 -20.13 -2.88 6.70
CA PRO A 21 -19.08 -2.35 7.55
C PRO A 21 -18.18 -3.44 8.14
N ALA A 22 -18.74 -4.57 8.60
CA ALA A 22 -17.97 -5.66 9.18
C ALA A 22 -16.98 -6.28 8.18
N ALA A 23 -17.40 -6.49 6.93
CA ALA A 23 -16.53 -7.02 5.88
C ALA A 23 -15.40 -6.04 5.54
N ARG A 24 -15.73 -4.76 5.39
CA ARG A 24 -14.76 -3.70 5.11
C ARG A 24 -13.76 -3.52 6.25
N ASN A 25 -14.24 -3.42 7.49
CA ASN A 25 -13.38 -3.29 8.67
C ASN A 25 -12.42 -4.47 8.78
N ARG A 26 -12.88 -5.69 8.48
CA ARG A 26 -12.01 -6.87 8.46
C ARG A 26 -10.99 -6.84 7.32
N ALA A 27 -11.38 -6.41 6.12
CA ALA A 27 -10.50 -6.37 4.96
C ALA A 27 -9.35 -5.36 5.09
N TYR A 28 -9.57 -4.28 5.85
CA TYR A 28 -8.57 -3.23 6.10
C TYR A 28 -8.02 -3.25 7.54
N ALA A 29 -8.35 -4.27 8.33
CA ALA A 29 -7.86 -4.41 9.69
C ALA A 29 -6.33 -4.52 9.69
N GLY A 30 -5.67 -3.87 10.65
CA GLY A 30 -4.21 -3.92 10.77
C GLY A 30 -3.45 -2.92 9.90
N LEU A 31 -4.12 -2.10 9.10
CA LEU A 31 -3.43 -1.08 8.29
C LEU A 31 -3.10 0.21 9.06
N SER A 32 -3.79 0.44 10.18
CA SER A 32 -3.62 1.61 11.05
C SER A 32 -3.98 1.23 12.49
N HIS A 33 -3.48 1.98 13.46
CA HIS A 33 -3.95 1.96 14.85
C HIS A 33 -5.25 2.73 15.05
N HIS A 34 -5.54 3.70 14.17
CA HIS A 34 -6.77 4.49 14.20
C HIS A 34 -7.93 3.83 13.44
N ASN A 35 -9.16 4.26 13.77
CA ASN A 35 -10.34 3.85 13.03
C ASN A 35 -10.39 4.51 11.64
N ILE A 36 -10.13 3.71 10.61
CA ILE A 36 -10.16 4.13 9.21
C ILE A 36 -11.45 3.75 8.47
N ASP A 37 -12.56 3.43 9.15
CA ASP A 37 -13.82 3.03 8.47
C ASP A 37 -14.31 4.11 7.50
N HIS A 38 -14.21 5.38 7.88
CA HIS A 38 -14.62 6.50 7.03
C HIS A 38 -13.79 6.58 5.74
N LEU A 39 -12.47 6.37 5.82
CA LEU A 39 -11.57 6.32 4.67
C LEU A 39 -11.85 5.10 3.80
N THR A 40 -11.93 3.92 4.40
CA THR A 40 -12.16 2.68 3.67
C THR A 40 -13.51 2.71 2.94
N ARG A 41 -14.55 3.31 3.55
CA ARG A 41 -15.85 3.54 2.90
C ARG A 41 -15.69 4.43 1.66
N ALA A 42 -14.90 5.50 1.77
CA ALA A 42 -14.62 6.38 0.64
C ALA A 42 -13.82 5.65 -0.46
N TRP A 43 -12.82 4.84 -0.12
CA TRP A 43 -11.98 4.12 -1.07
C TRP A 43 -12.73 3.05 -1.86
N VAL A 44 -13.66 2.31 -1.24
CA VAL A 44 -14.40 1.25 -1.93
C VAL A 44 -15.58 1.77 -2.75
N ARG A 45 -16.09 2.97 -2.43
CA ARG A 45 -17.29 3.54 -3.07
C ARG A 45 -17.20 3.59 -4.61
N PRO A 46 -16.10 4.06 -5.24
CA PRO A 46 -16.02 4.15 -6.70
C PRO A 46 -16.20 2.79 -7.38
N ALA A 47 -15.55 1.74 -6.88
CA ALA A 47 -15.66 0.39 -7.45
C ALA A 47 -17.02 -0.28 -7.14
N LEU A 48 -17.76 0.20 -6.13
CA LEU A 48 -19.12 -0.25 -5.83
C LEU A 48 -20.20 0.44 -6.68
N SER A 49 -19.94 1.66 -7.17
CA SER A 49 -20.94 2.48 -7.88
C SER A 49 -20.66 2.67 -9.37
N ASN A 50 -19.44 2.45 -9.84
CA ASN A 50 -19.08 2.63 -11.25
C ASN A 50 -18.55 1.31 -11.85
N PRO A 51 -19.27 0.70 -12.82
CA PRO A 51 -18.84 -0.54 -13.47
C PRO A 51 -17.49 -0.46 -14.20
N ALA A 52 -17.09 0.71 -14.70
CA ALA A 52 -15.79 0.89 -15.34
C ALA A 52 -14.65 0.80 -14.32
N ILE A 53 -14.81 1.44 -13.16
CA ILE A 53 -13.82 1.37 -12.07
C ILE A 53 -13.73 -0.05 -11.48
N ALA A 54 -14.87 -0.76 -11.39
CA ALA A 54 -14.86 -2.16 -10.98
C ALA A 54 -14.09 -3.04 -11.98
N GLU A 55 -14.17 -2.73 -13.28
CA GLU A 55 -13.41 -3.41 -14.32
C GLU A 55 -11.92 -3.06 -14.24
N ASP A 56 -11.56 -1.79 -14.04
CA ASP A 56 -10.15 -1.39 -13.84
C ASP A 56 -9.52 -2.10 -12.64
N LEU A 57 -10.23 -2.18 -11.51
CA LEU A 57 -9.75 -2.91 -10.34
C LEU A 57 -9.61 -4.42 -10.60
N ARG A 58 -10.49 -5.00 -11.43
CA ARG A 58 -10.40 -6.40 -11.84
C ARG A 58 -9.16 -6.64 -12.71
N GLN A 59 -8.93 -5.77 -13.70
CA GLN A 59 -7.77 -5.84 -14.58
C GLN A 59 -6.47 -5.67 -13.80
N LEU A 60 -6.42 -4.70 -12.89
CA LEU A 60 -5.30 -4.53 -11.96
C LEU A 60 -5.06 -5.82 -11.16
N SER A 61 -6.10 -6.44 -10.61
CA SER A 61 -5.98 -7.69 -9.85
C SER A 61 -5.42 -8.85 -10.68
N LEU A 62 -5.68 -8.88 -11.99
CA LEU A 62 -5.15 -9.87 -12.93
C LEU A 62 -3.73 -9.57 -13.40
N SER A 63 -3.29 -8.30 -13.34
CA SER A 63 -1.97 -7.89 -13.79
C SER A 63 -0.89 -8.05 -12.72
N LEU A 64 -1.24 -8.31 -11.46
CA LEU A 64 -0.28 -8.52 -10.38
C LEU A 64 0.54 -9.81 -10.61
N ARG A 65 1.81 -9.65 -10.95
CA ARG A 65 2.76 -10.74 -11.22
C ARG A 65 4.06 -10.49 -10.48
N THR A 66 4.48 -11.45 -9.66
CA THR A 66 5.71 -11.35 -8.86
C THR A 66 6.92 -11.13 -9.76
N GLU A 67 6.98 -11.81 -10.90
CA GLU A 67 8.12 -11.79 -11.82
C GLU A 67 8.33 -10.39 -12.43
N VAL A 68 7.23 -9.65 -12.63
CA VAL A 68 7.30 -8.28 -13.14
C VAL A 68 7.93 -7.36 -12.10
N THR A 69 7.45 -7.43 -10.86
CA THR A 69 7.98 -6.59 -9.76
C THR A 69 9.43 -6.93 -9.46
N THR A 70 9.81 -8.22 -9.42
CA THR A 70 11.20 -8.61 -9.13
C THR A 70 12.16 -8.26 -10.28
N ALA A 71 11.73 -8.38 -11.53
CA ALA A 71 12.53 -7.94 -12.68
C ALA A 71 12.82 -6.43 -12.65
N VAL A 72 11.83 -5.62 -12.26
CA VAL A 72 12.04 -4.17 -12.07
C VAL A 72 12.91 -3.89 -10.85
N ALA A 73 12.71 -4.61 -9.74
CA ALA A 73 13.51 -4.45 -8.52
C ALA A 73 15.00 -4.73 -8.74
N ALA A 74 15.36 -5.58 -9.71
CA ALA A 74 16.75 -5.83 -10.08
C ALA A 74 17.49 -4.57 -10.59
N ARG A 75 16.76 -3.53 -11.00
CA ARG A 75 17.31 -2.24 -11.46
C ARG A 75 17.42 -1.20 -10.34
N LEU A 76 16.98 -1.49 -9.12
CA LEU A 76 17.12 -0.57 -7.98
C LEU A 76 18.58 -0.15 -7.70
N PRO A 77 19.62 -1.00 -7.92
CA PRO A 77 21.01 -0.57 -7.83
C PRO A 77 21.41 0.52 -8.85
N GLU A 78 20.66 0.68 -9.95
CA GLU A 78 20.88 1.73 -10.96
C GLU A 78 20.32 3.09 -10.50
N PHE A 79 19.52 3.15 -9.43
CA PHE A 79 18.94 4.40 -8.94
C PHE A 79 19.94 5.18 -8.07
N ASP A 80 20.57 6.19 -8.66
CA ASP A 80 21.67 6.96 -8.08
C ASP A 80 21.26 8.27 -7.37
N LYS A 81 19.95 8.51 -7.22
CA LYS A 81 19.40 9.68 -6.54
C LYS A 81 19.16 9.41 -5.05
N PRO A 82 19.16 10.45 -4.19
CA PRO A 82 18.75 10.29 -2.80
C PRO A 82 17.35 9.66 -2.70
N ALA A 83 17.22 8.65 -1.83
CA ALA A 83 15.95 8.00 -1.54
C ALA A 83 15.72 7.92 -0.02
N LEU A 84 14.48 8.12 0.41
CA LEU A 84 14.05 7.78 1.76
C LEU A 84 13.21 6.53 1.70
N ILE A 85 13.60 5.52 2.48
CA ILE A 85 12.77 4.37 2.81
C ILE A 85 12.24 4.59 4.23
N ALA A 86 11.07 5.23 4.32
CA ALA A 86 10.35 5.41 5.59
C ALA A 86 9.48 4.17 5.84
N TRP A 87 9.70 3.47 6.96
CA TRP A 87 9.08 2.19 7.25
C TRP A 87 8.40 2.18 8.61
N SER A 88 7.18 1.67 8.68
CA SER A 88 6.40 1.63 9.90
C SER A 88 6.86 0.48 10.82
N ALA A 89 7.04 0.75 12.10
CA ALA A 89 7.54 -0.23 13.07
C ALA A 89 6.54 -1.38 13.34
N ASP A 90 5.25 -1.07 13.37
CA ASP A 90 4.19 -2.01 13.78
C ASP A 90 3.47 -2.65 12.58
N ASP A 91 4.09 -2.63 11.40
CA ASP A 91 3.48 -3.16 10.18
C ASP A 91 3.33 -4.69 10.24
N VAL A 92 2.10 -5.17 10.09
CA VAL A 92 1.77 -6.61 10.14
C VAL A 92 1.77 -7.29 8.76
N PHE A 93 1.92 -6.53 7.68
CA PHE A 93 1.94 -6.99 6.29
C PHE A 93 3.34 -6.93 5.68
N PHE A 94 4.14 -5.95 6.10
CA PHE A 94 5.45 -5.64 5.55
C PHE A 94 6.51 -5.68 6.64
N ALA A 95 7.11 -6.86 6.83
CA ALA A 95 8.16 -7.06 7.84
C ALA A 95 9.30 -6.04 7.70
N LEU A 96 9.81 -5.56 8.83
CA LEU A 96 10.82 -4.49 8.91
C LEU A 96 12.09 -4.82 8.11
N GLU A 97 12.47 -6.11 8.08
CA GLU A 97 13.62 -6.61 7.34
C GLU A 97 13.50 -6.38 5.83
N ASN A 98 12.27 -6.35 5.29
CA ASN A 98 12.06 -6.02 3.88
C ASN A 98 12.43 -4.56 3.59
N GLY A 99 12.12 -3.65 4.50
CA GLY A 99 12.49 -2.24 4.38
C GLY A 99 13.99 -2.01 4.49
N GLN A 100 14.63 -2.69 5.43
CA GLN A 100 16.09 -2.69 5.58
C GLN A 100 16.77 -3.22 4.31
N ARG A 101 16.28 -4.33 3.75
CA ARG A 101 16.79 -4.89 2.50
C ARG A 101 16.61 -3.94 1.31
N LEU A 102 15.46 -3.27 1.24
CA LEU A 102 15.19 -2.29 0.19
C LEU A 102 16.17 -1.11 0.27
N ALA A 103 16.40 -0.57 1.47
CA ALA A 103 17.35 0.51 1.67
C ALA A 103 18.79 0.09 1.35
N ALA A 104 19.19 -1.13 1.71
CA ALA A 104 20.51 -1.65 1.37
C ALA A 104 20.72 -1.88 -0.14
N THR A 105 19.63 -2.02 -0.92
CA THR A 105 19.69 -2.25 -2.37
C THR A 105 19.90 -0.96 -3.16
N ILE A 106 19.41 0.18 -2.66
CA ILE A 106 19.47 1.47 -3.35
C ILE A 106 20.71 2.24 -2.85
N PRO A 107 21.67 2.60 -3.71
CA PRO A 107 22.97 3.13 -3.30
C PRO A 107 22.95 4.35 -2.37
N ARG A 108 21.95 5.22 -2.51
CA ARG A 108 21.79 6.47 -1.73
C ARG A 108 20.51 6.50 -0.91
N ALA A 109 19.97 5.32 -0.57
CA ALA A 109 18.84 5.26 0.32
C ALA A 109 19.25 5.47 1.78
N ARG A 110 18.39 6.16 2.52
CA ARG A 110 18.36 6.13 3.98
C ARG A 110 17.16 5.35 4.45
N PHE A 111 17.31 4.65 5.57
CA PHE A 111 16.25 3.88 6.19
C PHE A 111 15.82 4.56 7.48
N GLU A 112 14.54 4.87 7.61
CA GLU A 112 13.98 5.56 8.77
C GLU A 112 12.75 4.81 9.27
N VAL A 113 12.75 4.51 10.57
CA VAL A 113 11.64 3.81 11.20
C VAL A 113 10.65 4.82 11.80
N ILE A 114 9.38 4.65 11.47
CA ILE A 114 8.25 5.40 12.02
C ILE A 114 7.63 4.54 13.12
N GLU A 115 7.95 4.88 14.36
CA GLU A 115 7.38 4.27 15.55
C GLU A 115 5.89 4.56 15.69
N GLY A 116 5.17 3.62 16.32
CA GLY A 116 3.75 3.77 16.62
C GLY A 116 2.86 3.85 15.39
N ALA A 117 3.30 3.27 14.27
CA ALA A 117 2.57 3.25 13.01
C ALA A 117 2.52 1.84 12.42
N ARG A 118 1.41 1.53 11.76
CA ARG A 118 1.26 0.39 10.84
C ARG A 118 1.42 0.85 9.39
N THR A 119 0.96 0.04 8.43
CA THR A 119 1.10 0.29 6.98
C THR A 119 0.74 1.70 6.54
N PHE A 120 -0.27 2.32 7.16
CA PHE A 120 -0.65 3.70 6.90
C PHE A 120 -0.03 4.66 7.91
N SER A 121 1.29 4.84 7.83
CA SER A 121 2.02 5.84 8.62
C SER A 121 1.51 7.26 8.43
N MET A 122 0.96 7.58 7.26
CA MET A 122 0.31 8.87 7.02
C MET A 122 -0.99 9.08 7.81
N VAL A 123 -1.55 8.01 8.37
CA VAL A 123 -2.72 8.06 9.27
C VAL A 123 -2.28 8.00 10.73
N ASP A 124 -1.35 7.11 11.07
CA ASP A 124 -0.92 6.88 12.46
C ASP A 124 0.03 7.96 12.99
N SER A 125 0.98 8.41 12.16
CA SER A 125 2.05 9.33 12.56
C SER A 125 2.33 10.37 11.44
N PRO A 126 1.33 11.18 11.03
CA PRO A 126 1.45 12.09 9.90
C PRO A 126 2.58 13.11 10.06
N ASP A 127 2.74 13.69 11.25
CA ASP A 127 3.78 14.69 11.52
C ASP A 127 5.18 14.08 11.41
N ARG A 128 5.39 12.89 12.00
CA ARG A 128 6.68 12.19 11.90
C ARG A 128 6.99 11.79 10.46
N LEU A 129 6.00 11.34 9.69
CA LEU A 129 6.19 11.06 8.27
C LEU A 129 6.55 12.35 7.50
N ALA A 130 5.86 13.47 7.76
CA ALA A 130 6.13 14.74 7.11
C ALA A 130 7.54 15.27 7.43
N ASP A 131 7.96 15.20 8.69
CA ASP A 131 9.32 15.53 9.12
C ASP A 131 10.35 14.73 8.34
N GLN A 132 10.14 13.42 8.20
CA GLN A 132 11.03 12.57 7.41
C GLN A 132 11.03 12.96 5.93
N LEU A 133 9.89 13.23 5.32
CA LEU A 133 9.82 13.65 3.91
C LEU A 133 10.55 14.97 3.66
N SER A 134 10.47 15.93 4.60
CA SER A 134 11.09 17.25 4.48
C SER A 134 12.61 17.18 4.26
N THR A 135 13.28 16.18 4.83
CA THR A 135 14.75 16.05 4.74
C THR A 135 15.25 15.56 3.38
N VAL A 136 14.36 15.03 2.52
CA VAL A 136 14.68 14.69 1.12
C VAL A 136 14.17 15.76 0.15
N ALA A 137 13.01 16.37 0.40
CA ALA A 137 12.42 17.37 -0.50
C ALA A 137 13.25 18.67 -0.61
N VAL A 138 13.99 19.03 0.44
CA VAL A 138 14.79 20.27 0.49
C VAL A 138 16.23 20.07 -0.01
N ARG A 139 16.63 18.83 -0.35
CA ARG A 139 18.01 18.49 -0.77
C ARG A 139 18.19 18.28 -2.28
N THR A 140 17.17 18.63 -3.06
CA THR A 140 17.23 18.70 -4.54
C THR A 140 17.50 20.11 -4.99
#